data_AF-A0A8R7PI68-F1
#
_entry.id   AF-A0A8R7PI68-F1
#
_cell.length_a   1.000
_cell.length_b   1.000
_cell.length_c   1.000
_cell.angle_alpha   90.00
_cell.angle_beta   90.00
_cell.angle_gamma   90.00
#
_symmetry.space_group_name_H-M   'P 1'
#
loop_
_entity.id
_entity.type
_entity.pdbx_description
1 polymer ?
#
loop_
_entity_poly.entity_id
_entity_poly.type
_entity_poly.pdbx_seq_one_letter_code
_entity_poly.pdbx_strand_id
1 'polypeptide(L)' 'LSEAPKYKLVTPSVLSERLRINASLAKRGIKDLMARGLVREVSLHASQQIFTRATN' A
#
# COMPACT_ATOMS: atom_id res chain seq x y z
N LEU A 1 -1.83 2.77 11.61
CA LEU A 1 -1.44 3.29 10.26
C LEU A 1 0.02 3.75 10.14
N SER A 2 0.76 3.95 11.24
CA SER A 2 2.13 4.50 11.22
C SER A 2 3.19 3.59 10.55
N GLU A 3 2.91 2.31 10.35
CA GLU A 3 3.91 1.35 9.85
C GLU A 3 3.91 1.17 8.33
N ALA A 4 2.76 1.34 7.67
CA ALA A 4 2.63 1.08 6.23
C ALA A 4 3.57 1.92 5.34
N PRO A 5 3.80 3.23 5.61
CA PRO A 5 4.74 4.05 4.84
C PRO A 5 6.23 3.71 5.10
N LYS A 6 6.55 2.90 6.12
CA LYS A 6 7.94 2.52 6.41
C LYS A 6 8.45 1.45 5.45
N TYR A 7 7.55 0.66 4.86
CA TYR A 7 7.90 -0.41 3.94
C TYR A 7 8.44 0.15 2.61
N LYS A 8 9.48 -0.49 2.07
CA LYS A 8 10.00 -0.17 0.73
C LYS A 8 9.01 -0.55 -0.37
N LEU A 9 8.39 -1.73 -0.23
CA LEU A 9 7.39 -2.26 -1.15
C LEU A 9 6.01 -2.23 -0.46
N VAL A 10 5.04 -1.58 -1.08
CA VAL A 10 3.67 -1.48 -0.59
C VAL A 10 2.76 -2.14 -1.62
N THR A 11 2.25 -3.32 -1.32
CA THR A 11 1.25 -4.03 -2.14
C THR A 11 0.12 -4.56 -1.26
N PRO A 12 -1.09 -4.80 -1.81
CA PRO A 12 -2.19 -5.33 -1.03
C PRO A 12 -1.84 -6.65 -0.31
N SER A 13 -1.10 -7.53 -0.99
CA SER A 13 -0.68 -8.84 -0.46
C SER A 13 0.32 -8.71 0.68
N VAL A 14 1.32 -7.84 0.55
CA VAL A 14 2.31 -7.58 1.60
C VAL A 14 1.64 -6.98 2.85
N LEU A 15 0.71 -6.05 2.67
CA LEU A 15 -0.03 -5.47 3.79
C LEU A 15 -0.97 -6.47 4.45
N SER A 16 -1.66 -7.33 3.68
CA SER A 16 -2.51 -8.38 4.26
C SER A 16 -1.73 -9.37 5.10
N GLU A 17 -0.52 -9.74 4.68
CA GLU A 17 0.33 -10.67 5.41
C GLU A 17 0.88 -10.04 6.69
N ARG A 18 1.41 -8.82 6.60
CA ARG A 18 2.04 -8.12 7.74
C ARG A 18 1.04 -7.70 8.80
N LEU A 19 -0.10 -7.16 8.39
CA LEU A 19 -1.12 -6.63 9.31
C LEU A 19 -2.20 -7.67 9.65
N ARG A 20 -2.14 -8.88 9.06
CA ARG A 20 -3.15 -9.94 9.22
C ARG A 20 -4.56 -9.44 8.92
N ILE A 21 -4.70 -8.67 7.84
CA ILE A 21 -5.99 -8.09 7.38
C ILE A 21 -6.41 -8.63 6.02
N ASN A 22 -7.69 -8.52 5.72
CA ASN A 22 -8.22 -8.87 4.40
C ASN A 22 -7.68 -7.94 3.31
N ALA A 23 -7.51 -8.50 2.11
CA ALA A 23 -7.02 -7.75 0.94
C ALA A 23 -7.93 -6.57 0.56
N SER A 24 -9.23 -6.66 0.82
CA SER A 24 -10.19 -5.56 0.60
C SER A 24 -9.90 -4.35 1.49
N LEU A 25 -9.56 -4.59 2.77
CA LEU A 25 -9.16 -3.55 3.71
C LEU A 25 -7.79 -2.98 3.35
N ALA A 26 -6.83 -3.83 2.97
CA ALA A 26 -5.52 -3.40 2.50
C ALA A 26 -5.64 -2.45 1.30
N LYS A 27 -6.47 -2.78 0.31
CA LYS A 27 -6.73 -1.92 -0.87
C LYS A 27 -7.32 -0.56 -0.48
N ARG A 28 -8.27 -0.52 0.45
CA ARG A 28 -8.83 0.75 0.96
C ARG A 28 -7.77 1.56 1.70
N GLY A 29 -7.01 0.92 2.58
CA GLY A 29 -5.93 1.57 3.31
C GLY A 29 -4.85 2.17 2.40
N ILE A 30 -4.48 1.49 1.30
CA ILE A 30 -3.56 2.05 0.31
C ILE A 30 -4.13 3.31 -0.35
N LYS A 31 -5.43 3.32 -0.70
CA LYS A 31 -6.09 4.52 -1.25
C LYS A 31 -6.04 5.69 -0.28
N ASP A 32 -6.31 5.45 1.00
CA ASP A 32 -6.25 6.49 2.04
C ASP A 32 -4.81 7.01 2.22
N LEU A 33 -3.81 6.13 2.15
CA LEU A 33 -2.40 6.51 2.23
C LEU A 33 -1.92 7.30 1.00
N MET A 34 -2.44 6.98 -0.20
CA MET A 34 -2.19 7.76 -1.41
C MET A 34 -2.83 9.15 -1.31
N ALA A 35 -4.08 9.25 -0.82
CA ALA A 35 -4.75 10.53 -0.62
C ALA A 35 -4.00 11.45 0.36
N ARG A 36 -3.27 10.86 1.33
CA ARG A 36 -2.40 11.57 2.27
C ARG A 36 -0.99 11.85 1.74
N GLY A 37 -0.66 11.37 0.52
CA GLY A 37 0.67 11.55 -0.08
C GLY A 37 1.79 10.73 0.57
N LEU A 38 1.48 9.71 1.36
CA LEU A 38 2.48 8.88 2.07
C LEU A 38 3.02 7.73 1.22
N VAL A 39 2.28 7.35 0.18
CA VAL A 39 2.57 6.23 -0.73
C VAL A 39 2.31 6.72 -2.15
N ARG A 40 3.18 6.32 -3.08
CA ARG A 40 3.06 6.61 -4.52
C ARG A 40 2.83 5.34 -5.31
N GLU A 41 2.06 5.46 -6.37
CA GLU A 41 1.87 4.41 -7.34
C GLU A 41 3.11 4.25 -8.23
N VAL A 42 3.45 3.00 -8.54
CA VAL A 42 4.47 2.66 -9.55
C VAL A 42 3.82 1.99 -10.75
N SER A 43 2.90 1.05 -10.52
CA SER A 43 2.16 0.37 -11.58
C SER A 43 0.80 -0.13 -11.09
N LEU A 44 -0.26 0.23 -11.83
CA LEU A 44 -1.60 -0.31 -11.69
C LEU A 44 -1.89 -1.31 -12.81
N HIS A 45 -1.75 -2.61 -12.51
CA HIS A 45 -2.31 -3.69 -13.32
C HIS A 45 -3.41 -4.41 -12.53
N ALA A 46 -4.43 -4.92 -13.22
CA ALA A 46 -5.45 -5.78 -12.62
C ALA A 46 -4.90 -7.01 -11.86
N SER A 47 -3.79 -7.61 -12.32
CA SER A 47 -3.15 -8.76 -11.67
C SER A 47 -2.28 -8.35 -10.49
N GLN A 48 -1.66 -7.17 -10.55
CA GLN A 48 -0.74 -6.69 -9.53
C GLN A 48 -0.75 -5.17 -9.42
N GLN A 49 -0.96 -4.68 -8.21
CA GLN A 49 -0.91 -3.26 -7.88
C GLN A 49 0.34 -3.00 -7.05
N ILE A 50 1.26 -2.20 -7.58
CA ILE A 50 2.57 -1.93 -7.00
C ILE A 50 2.64 -0.48 -6.56
N PHE A 51 2.91 -0.29 -5.27
CA PHE A 51 3.11 1.00 -4.66
C PHE A 51 4.45 1.02 -3.91
N THR A 52 4.98 2.22 -3.71
CA THR A 52 6.18 2.46 -2.90
C THR A 52 5.92 3.62 -1.95
N ARG A 53 6.67 3.70 -0.84
CA ARG A 53 6.58 4.86 0.04
C ARG A 53 6.92 6.14 -0.73
N ALA A 54 6.28 7.24 -0.37
CA ALA A 54 6.69 8.56 -0.85
C ALA A 54 8.05 8.91 -0.22
N THR A 55 9.09 8.97 -1.06
CA THR A 55 10.36 9.59 -0.71
C THR A 55 10.43 10.93 -1.44
N ASN A 56 10.87 11.98 -0.74
CA ASN A 56 11.48 13.14 -1.43
C ASN A 56 12.65 12.67 -2.30
#